data_AF-A0A7L0TV83-F1
#
_entry.id   AF-A0A7L0TV83-F1
#
_cell.length_a   1.000
_cell.length_b   1.000
_cell.length_c   1.000
_cell.angle_alpha   90.00
_cell.angle_beta   90.00
_cell.angle_gamma   90.00
#
_symmetry.space_group_name_H-M   'P 1'
#
loop_
_entity.id
_entity.type
_entity.pdbx_description
1 polymer ?
#
loop_
_entity_poly.entity_id
_entity_poly.type
_entity_poly.pdbx_seq_one_letter_code
_entity_poly.pdbx_strand_id
1 'polypeptide(L)'
;IEIYSLHVDCRVASRFAHTVITSKIVNRANESREATFEVELPKTAFITNFSMSIDGKVYPGIIKEKASAQKEYDAAVSHGQSAGLVKITGRKLEQFHVSVSIAAASKVTFELTYEELLKRQLGKFELLIKVRPKQLVKHFQIDVHIFEPQGIRFLETDSTFIANELTEALTKVQNETKAHILFKPTVDQQKINPELDETLLNGDFVVRYDVKRSATAGDIQIVNGYFVHYFAPHEMPVFPKNVIFVIDRSGSMTGRKIEQTRDALLKILQDLRPEDHFSFITFNSKVVEWRSSLLQATAENVASAAGFVQTLSASGGTNINRALLTAVSVLDKAEGLPERSVSMIILLTDGQPTSGESNVEVIQENIQKAVNGKYTLFCLGFGFDVSYKFLEKMSLSSGGIARRIYENADAALQLQGFYQEVATPILMKIEMQYPENDIEGLTKNSFKLFFEGSEIIVSGKISNELDLLPVEIKAQSHASDLTFKEEAVVKEKGQVFQNQSYIFGNFIERLWAYLTIQQLLEKSISAQEEDRKTLEGKALELSLQYSFVTPLTSMVVTKPTGQQQTELANKPTEAG
;
A
#
# COMPACT_ATOMS: atom_id res chain seq x y z
N ILE A 1 -10.73 -33.91 7.97
CA ILE A 1 -11.18 -32.58 7.51
C ILE A 1 -10.62 -32.42 6.11
N GLU A 2 -11.46 -32.10 5.14
CA GLU A 2 -11.10 -31.96 3.72
C GLU A 2 -11.58 -30.58 3.23
N ILE A 3 -10.72 -29.80 2.58
CA ILE A 3 -11.15 -28.63 1.80
C ILE A 3 -11.72 -29.13 0.47
N TYR A 4 -13.05 -29.15 0.38
CA TYR A 4 -13.75 -29.63 -0.79
C TYR A 4 -13.69 -28.63 -1.95
N SER A 5 -13.79 -27.33 -1.67
CA SER A 5 -13.61 -26.28 -2.66
C SER A 5 -12.95 -25.04 -2.05
N LEU A 6 -12.13 -24.36 -2.85
CA LEU A 6 -11.52 -23.08 -2.52
C LEU A 6 -11.55 -22.21 -3.78
N HIS A 7 -12.41 -21.19 -3.77
CA HIS A 7 -12.60 -20.29 -4.89
C HIS A 7 -12.18 -18.87 -4.49
N VAL A 8 -11.47 -18.19 -5.37
CA VAL A 8 -11.15 -16.76 -5.28
C VAL A 8 -11.76 -16.07 -6.49
N ASP A 9 -12.79 -15.23 -6.27
CA ASP A 9 -13.37 -14.35 -7.29
C ASP A 9 -12.85 -12.94 -7.04
N CYS A 10 -12.14 -12.35 -8.00
CA CYS A 10 -11.61 -11.00 -7.90
C CYS A 10 -12.12 -10.16 -9.08
N ARG A 11 -12.77 -9.04 -8.77
CA ARG A 11 -13.26 -8.09 -9.76
C ARG A 11 -12.54 -6.77 -9.57
N VAL A 12 -11.82 -6.33 -10.59
CA VAL A 12 -11.14 -5.05 -10.62
C VAL A 12 -11.93 -4.14 -11.55
N ALA A 13 -12.48 -3.05 -11.02
CA ALA A 13 -13.16 -2.01 -11.79
C ALA A 13 -12.48 -0.68 -11.51
N SER A 14 -11.84 -0.10 -12.52
CA SER A 14 -11.03 1.11 -12.40
C SER A 14 -10.10 1.10 -11.17
N ARG A 15 -9.15 0.16 -11.16
CA ARG A 15 -8.15 -0.03 -10.11
C ARG A 15 -8.70 -0.44 -8.74
N PHE A 16 -10.02 -0.43 -8.53
CA PHE A 16 -10.62 -0.89 -7.28
C PHE A 16 -10.92 -2.38 -7.37
N ALA A 17 -10.21 -3.18 -6.59
CA ALA A 17 -10.33 -4.62 -6.54
C ALA A 17 -11.29 -5.02 -5.43
N HIS A 18 -12.22 -5.91 -5.76
CA HIS A 18 -13.14 -6.57 -4.83
C HIS A 18 -12.90 -8.07 -4.92
N THR A 19 -12.42 -8.65 -3.83
CA THR A 19 -12.04 -10.07 -3.78
C THR A 19 -12.89 -10.83 -2.78
N VAL A 20 -13.52 -11.90 -3.25
CA VAL A 20 -14.30 -12.85 -2.45
C VAL A 20 -13.57 -14.19 -2.43
N ILE A 21 -13.28 -14.70 -1.25
CA ILE A 21 -12.67 -16.01 -1.04
C ILE A 21 -13.68 -16.92 -0.34
N THR A 22 -14.08 -17.98 -1.03
CA THR A 22 -15.03 -18.97 -0.52
C THR A 22 -14.34 -20.31 -0.33
N SER A 23 -14.35 -20.84 0.89
CA SER A 23 -13.80 -22.18 1.22
C SER A 23 -14.88 -23.07 1.81
N LYS A 24 -15.10 -24.24 1.21
CA LYS A 24 -16.03 -25.26 1.71
C LYS A 24 -15.23 -26.41 2.30
N ILE A 25 -15.43 -26.66 3.58
CA ILE A 25 -14.73 -27.69 4.34
C ILE A 25 -15.71 -28.76 4.78
N VAL A 26 -15.33 -30.03 4.62
CA VAL A 26 -16.15 -31.20 4.97
C VAL A 26 -15.44 -32.03 6.04
N ASN A 27 -16.18 -32.37 7.10
CA ASN A 27 -15.73 -33.34 8.08
C ASN A 27 -16.26 -34.74 7.72
N ARG A 28 -15.38 -35.61 7.22
CA ARG A 28 -15.72 -37.02 6.94
C ARG A 28 -15.50 -37.96 8.13
N ALA A 29 -14.98 -37.46 9.25
CA ALA A 29 -14.76 -38.28 10.43
C ALA A 29 -16.09 -38.52 11.17
N ASN A 30 -16.11 -39.57 11.98
CA ASN A 30 -17.24 -39.92 12.85
C ASN A 30 -17.22 -39.16 14.18
N GLU A 31 -16.35 -38.16 14.31
CA GLU A 31 -16.15 -37.33 15.49
C GLU A 31 -16.09 -35.85 15.09
N SER A 32 -16.31 -34.95 16.06
CA SER A 32 -16.15 -33.52 15.86
C SER A 32 -14.68 -33.19 15.57
N ARG A 33 -14.44 -32.33 14.58
CA ARG A 33 -13.08 -31.87 14.24
C ARG A 33 -13.06 -30.37 13.99
N GLU A 34 -11.89 -29.78 14.22
CA GLU A 34 -11.66 -28.36 13.96
C GLU A 34 -11.46 -28.11 12.47
N ALA A 35 -12.23 -27.17 11.91
CA ALA A 35 -12.06 -26.66 10.57
C ALA A 35 -11.44 -25.26 10.64
N THR A 36 -10.37 -25.05 9.86
CA THR A 36 -9.62 -23.79 9.85
C THR A 36 -9.77 -23.10 8.50
N PHE A 37 -9.97 -21.79 8.54
CA PHE A 37 -9.95 -20.92 7.37
C PHE A 37 -8.84 -19.88 7.54
N GLU A 38 -7.89 -19.86 6.60
CA GLU A 38 -6.71 -19.01 6.65
C GLU A 38 -6.49 -18.36 5.28
N VAL A 39 -6.42 -17.03 5.28
CA VAL A 39 -6.21 -16.21 4.08
C VAL A 39 -5.16 -15.17 4.38
N GLU A 40 -4.18 -15.01 3.49
CA GLU A 40 -3.30 -13.84 3.51
C GLU A 40 -3.81 -12.81 2.48
N LEU A 41 -4.07 -11.57 2.91
CA LEU A 41 -4.56 -10.47 2.10
C LEU A 41 -3.62 -9.25 2.19
N PRO A 42 -3.62 -8.34 1.21
CA PRO A 42 -2.80 -7.12 1.25
C PRO A 42 -3.09 -6.24 2.49
N LYS A 43 -2.04 -5.68 3.10
CA LYS A 43 -2.16 -4.66 4.18
C LYS A 43 -2.94 -3.43 3.73
N THR A 44 -2.95 -3.15 2.43
CA THR A 44 -3.75 -2.07 1.84
C THR A 44 -5.24 -2.38 1.78
N ALA A 45 -5.65 -3.65 1.82
CA ALA A 45 -7.04 -4.02 1.72
C ALA A 45 -7.81 -3.79 3.03
N PHE A 46 -9.09 -3.48 2.91
CA PHE A 46 -10.04 -3.51 4.02
C PHE A 46 -10.96 -4.73 3.87
N ILE A 47 -11.07 -5.51 4.94
CA ILE A 47 -12.10 -6.56 5.01
C ILE A 47 -13.46 -5.88 5.08
N THR A 48 -14.40 -6.34 4.28
CA THR A 48 -15.75 -5.76 4.18
C THR A 48 -16.84 -6.69 4.64
N ASN A 49 -16.63 -7.99 4.50
CA ASN A 49 -17.58 -9.00 4.93
C ASN A 49 -16.85 -10.28 5.32
N PHE A 50 -17.40 -10.99 6.28
CA PHE A 50 -17.07 -12.38 6.54
C PHE A 50 -18.34 -13.10 6.95
N SER A 51 -18.55 -14.31 6.44
CA SER A 51 -19.63 -15.16 6.90
C SER A 51 -19.20 -16.62 6.97
N MET A 52 -19.84 -17.32 7.89
CA MET A 52 -19.68 -18.76 8.06
C MET A 52 -21.06 -19.42 7.95
N SER A 53 -21.18 -20.47 7.14
CA SER A 53 -22.40 -21.27 7.03
C SER A 53 -22.13 -22.70 7.51
N ILE A 54 -22.76 -23.11 8.62
CA ILE A 54 -22.67 -24.49 9.15
C ILE A 54 -24.03 -25.14 8.97
N ASP A 55 -24.07 -26.25 8.24
CA ASP A 55 -25.30 -27.04 7.99
C ASP A 55 -26.51 -26.18 7.54
N GLY A 56 -26.23 -25.13 6.74
CA GLY A 56 -27.25 -24.24 6.18
C GLY A 56 -27.61 -23.03 7.05
N LYS A 57 -27.13 -22.94 8.30
CA LYS A 57 -27.28 -21.75 9.15
C LYS A 57 -26.11 -20.79 8.91
N VAL A 58 -26.41 -19.55 8.52
CA VAL A 58 -25.42 -18.50 8.25
C VAL A 58 -25.16 -17.67 9.50
N TYR A 59 -23.88 -17.40 9.76
CA TYR A 59 -23.36 -16.57 10.82
C TYR A 59 -22.58 -15.41 10.19
N PRO A 60 -23.18 -14.22 10.07
CA PRO A 60 -22.50 -13.06 9.52
C PRO A 60 -21.56 -12.41 10.54
N GLY A 61 -20.45 -11.87 10.07
CA GLY A 61 -19.60 -10.95 10.81
C GLY A 61 -20.25 -9.58 10.89
N ILE A 62 -20.24 -8.98 12.07
CA ILE A 62 -20.79 -7.65 12.34
C ILE A 62 -19.64 -6.71 12.64
N ILE A 63 -19.50 -5.64 11.84
CA ILE A 63 -18.48 -4.62 12.06
C ILE A 63 -18.96 -3.64 13.12
N LYS A 64 -18.10 -3.39 14.10
CA LYS A 64 -18.36 -2.51 15.25
C LYS A 64 -17.15 -1.63 15.49
N GLU A 65 -17.34 -0.61 16.33
CA GLU A 65 -16.21 0.13 16.89
C GLU A 65 -15.27 -0.83 17.62
N LYS A 66 -13.96 -0.62 17.46
CA LYS A 66 -12.92 -1.50 18.00
C LYS A 66 -13.05 -1.74 19.49
N ALA A 67 -13.33 -0.70 20.28
CA ALA A 67 -13.49 -0.82 21.72
C ALA A 67 -14.73 -1.65 22.11
N SER A 68 -15.84 -1.50 21.36
CA SER A 68 -17.06 -2.30 21.59
C SER A 68 -16.84 -3.76 21.21
N ALA A 69 -16.21 -4.02 20.08
CA ALA A 69 -15.89 -5.37 19.63
C ALA A 69 -14.92 -6.09 20.58
N GLN A 70 -13.93 -5.39 21.11
CA GLN A 70 -12.99 -5.94 22.09
C GLN A 70 -13.71 -6.34 23.39
N LYS A 71 -14.65 -5.54 23.88
CA LYS A 71 -15.46 -5.89 25.07
C LYS A 71 -16.28 -7.17 24.86
N GLU A 72 -16.88 -7.33 23.69
CA GLU A 72 -17.63 -8.55 23.35
C GLU A 72 -16.71 -9.77 23.24
N TYR A 73 -15.52 -9.58 22.67
CA TYR A 73 -14.48 -10.61 22.62
C TYR A 73 -13.99 -11.01 24.02
N ASP A 74 -13.66 -10.05 24.89
CA ASP A 74 -13.17 -10.32 26.24
C ASP A 74 -14.25 -11.04 27.08
N ALA A 75 -15.52 -10.65 26.88
CA ALA A 75 -16.65 -11.35 27.46
C ALA A 75 -16.74 -12.79 26.94
N ALA A 76 -16.55 -13.04 25.65
CA ALA A 76 -16.57 -14.40 25.10
C ALA A 76 -15.41 -15.28 25.62
N VAL A 77 -14.17 -14.78 25.58
CA VAL A 77 -12.97 -15.52 26.01
C VAL A 77 -13.03 -15.86 27.50
N SER A 78 -13.52 -14.95 28.35
CA SER A 78 -13.69 -15.22 29.79
C SER A 78 -14.67 -16.36 30.10
N HIS A 79 -15.52 -16.74 29.14
CA HIS A 79 -16.40 -17.91 29.20
C HIS A 79 -15.82 -19.17 28.53
N GLY A 80 -14.52 -19.21 28.22
CA GLY A 80 -13.82 -20.40 27.70
C GLY A 80 -14.02 -20.66 26.20
N GLN A 81 -14.29 -19.63 25.42
CA GLN A 81 -14.70 -19.71 24.01
C GLN A 81 -13.51 -19.50 23.07
N SER A 82 -13.42 -20.25 21.96
CA SER A 82 -12.41 -19.99 20.91
C SER A 82 -12.82 -18.83 20.03
N ALA A 83 -11.83 -18.12 19.50
CA ALA A 83 -12.01 -16.91 18.73
C ALA A 83 -11.06 -16.85 17.54
N GLY A 84 -11.60 -16.55 16.36
CA GLY A 84 -10.83 -16.16 15.18
C GLY A 84 -10.12 -14.83 15.40
N LEU A 85 -8.98 -14.66 14.73
CA LEU A 85 -8.06 -13.56 14.94
C LEU A 85 -7.40 -13.15 13.61
N VAL A 86 -7.31 -11.85 13.35
CA VAL A 86 -6.46 -11.31 12.26
C VAL A 86 -5.09 -10.96 12.83
N LYS A 87 -4.01 -11.46 12.20
CA LYS A 87 -2.60 -11.17 12.54
C LYS A 87 -1.86 -10.62 11.33
N ILE A 88 -0.79 -9.86 11.54
CA ILE A 88 0.12 -9.49 10.45
C ILE A 88 0.92 -10.73 10.02
N THR A 89 1.01 -11.01 8.73
CA THR A 89 1.89 -12.05 8.17
C THR A 89 2.75 -11.49 7.05
N GLY A 90 4.04 -11.36 7.31
CA GLY A 90 4.98 -10.85 6.33
C GLY A 90 4.92 -9.33 6.10
N ARG A 91 5.50 -8.88 4.97
CA ARG A 91 5.79 -7.46 4.71
C ARG A 91 4.57 -6.68 4.21
N LYS A 92 3.92 -7.21 3.17
CA LYS A 92 2.80 -6.59 2.45
C LYS A 92 1.44 -7.21 2.79
N LEU A 93 1.41 -8.26 3.62
CA LEU A 93 0.22 -9.07 3.84
C LEU A 93 -0.21 -9.09 5.33
N GLU A 94 -1.48 -9.42 5.54
CA GLU A 94 -2.12 -9.71 6.80
C GLU A 94 -2.80 -11.07 6.67
N GLN A 95 -2.77 -11.88 7.72
CA GLN A 95 -3.45 -13.15 7.80
C GLN A 95 -4.77 -13.01 8.55
N PHE A 96 -5.84 -13.32 7.86
CA PHE A 96 -7.13 -13.63 8.44
C PHE A 96 -7.14 -15.11 8.82
N HIS A 97 -7.41 -15.41 10.10
CA HIS A 97 -7.50 -16.78 10.60
C HIS A 97 -8.74 -16.97 11.44
N VAL A 98 -9.50 -18.03 11.13
CA VAL A 98 -10.72 -18.43 11.82
C VAL A 98 -10.68 -19.94 12.02
N SER A 99 -11.12 -20.41 13.18
CA SER A 99 -11.26 -21.84 13.44
C SER A 99 -12.55 -22.16 14.18
N VAL A 100 -13.23 -23.20 13.72
CA VAL A 100 -14.53 -23.63 14.28
C VAL A 100 -14.58 -25.14 14.39
N SER A 101 -15.16 -25.62 15.51
CA SER A 101 -15.44 -27.04 15.66
C SER A 101 -16.70 -27.43 14.88
N ILE A 102 -16.55 -28.41 13.98
CA ILE A 102 -17.65 -28.95 13.16
C ILE A 102 -17.92 -30.40 13.52
N ALA A 103 -19.20 -30.76 13.62
CA ALA A 103 -19.65 -32.09 14.01
C ALA A 103 -19.21 -33.17 13.00
N ALA A 104 -19.31 -34.44 13.40
CA ALA A 104 -19.13 -35.58 12.53
C ALA A 104 -20.03 -35.49 11.29
N ALA A 105 -19.52 -35.86 10.11
CA ALA A 105 -20.26 -35.83 8.84
C ALA A 105 -20.87 -34.46 8.43
N SER A 106 -20.46 -33.36 9.08
CA SER A 106 -20.96 -32.00 8.82
C SER A 106 -20.06 -31.25 7.83
N LYS A 107 -20.53 -30.08 7.38
CA LYS A 107 -19.82 -29.17 6.48
C LYS A 107 -19.92 -27.73 6.96
N VAL A 108 -18.88 -26.95 6.67
CA VAL A 108 -18.85 -25.51 6.85
C VAL A 108 -18.42 -24.82 5.57
N THR A 109 -19.01 -23.66 5.27
CA THR A 109 -18.56 -22.77 4.20
C THR A 109 -18.15 -21.45 4.81
N PHE A 110 -16.93 -21.02 4.54
CA PHE A 110 -16.41 -19.71 4.89
C PHE A 110 -16.41 -18.82 3.66
N GLU A 111 -16.79 -17.57 3.83
CA GLU A 111 -16.74 -16.54 2.80
C GLU A 111 -16.13 -15.28 3.39
N LEU A 112 -15.03 -14.81 2.81
CA LEU A 112 -14.35 -13.57 3.19
C LEU A 112 -14.35 -12.63 2.00
N THR A 113 -14.72 -11.37 2.23
CA THR A 113 -14.66 -10.31 1.23
C THR A 113 -13.73 -9.21 1.70
N TYR A 114 -12.84 -8.77 0.83
CA TYR A 114 -12.00 -7.60 1.06
C TYR A 114 -11.86 -6.76 -0.22
N GLU A 115 -11.60 -5.48 -0.02
CA GLU A 115 -11.48 -4.50 -1.10
C GLU A 115 -10.20 -3.69 -0.98
N GLU A 116 -9.59 -3.37 -2.11
CA GLU A 116 -8.39 -2.54 -2.18
C GLU A 116 -8.37 -1.62 -3.39
N LEU A 117 -7.74 -0.46 -3.24
CA LEU A 117 -7.38 0.40 -4.36
C LEU A 117 -5.95 0.07 -4.80
N LEU A 118 -5.80 -0.50 -5.99
CA LEU A 118 -4.50 -0.83 -6.56
C LEU A 118 -3.69 0.45 -6.80
N LYS A 119 -2.48 0.50 -6.25
CA LYS A 119 -1.57 1.64 -6.41
C LYS A 119 -0.63 1.41 -7.59
N ARG A 120 -0.49 2.42 -8.43
CA ARG A 120 0.48 2.39 -9.52
C ARG A 120 1.88 2.69 -9.00
N GLN A 121 2.81 1.78 -9.24
CA GLN A 121 4.22 1.94 -8.89
C GLN A 121 5.08 1.49 -10.05
N LEU A 122 6.12 2.25 -10.39
CA LEU A 122 7.04 1.92 -11.48
C LEU A 122 6.32 1.57 -12.79
N GLY A 123 5.24 2.29 -13.08
CA GLY A 123 4.50 2.17 -14.35
C GLY A 123 3.50 1.01 -14.42
N LYS A 124 3.17 0.36 -13.30
CA LYS A 124 2.25 -0.78 -13.28
C LYS A 124 1.42 -0.87 -11.99
N PHE A 125 0.27 -1.51 -12.09
CA PHE A 125 -0.52 -2.02 -10.98
C PHE A 125 -0.16 -3.48 -10.72
N GLU A 126 -0.18 -3.90 -9.46
CA GLU A 126 0.06 -5.28 -9.06
C GLU A 126 -1.10 -5.75 -8.16
N LEU A 127 -1.86 -6.73 -8.63
CA LEU A 127 -2.83 -7.48 -7.83
C LEU A 127 -2.14 -8.76 -7.33
N LEU A 128 -2.08 -8.94 -6.02
CA LEU A 128 -1.43 -10.08 -5.37
C LEU A 128 -2.47 -10.94 -4.64
N ILE A 129 -2.62 -12.19 -5.07
CA ILE A 129 -3.47 -13.20 -4.42
C ILE A 129 -2.55 -14.28 -3.83
N LYS A 130 -2.58 -14.46 -2.51
CA LYS A 130 -1.85 -15.55 -1.85
C LYS A 130 -2.63 -16.85 -1.95
N VAL A 131 -1.94 -17.93 -2.32
CA VAL A 131 -2.52 -19.27 -2.43
C VAL A 131 -1.77 -20.23 -1.51
N ARG A 132 -2.45 -20.78 -0.50
CA ARG A 132 -1.87 -21.79 0.39
C ARG A 132 -2.94 -22.70 1.04
N PRO A 133 -3.64 -23.57 0.27
CA PRO A 133 -4.61 -24.52 0.82
C PRO A 133 -4.04 -25.58 1.78
N LYS A 134 -2.72 -25.84 1.77
CA LYS A 134 -2.03 -26.85 2.61
C LYS A 134 -2.48 -28.32 2.38
N GLN A 135 -3.38 -28.56 1.45
CA GLN A 135 -3.87 -29.87 1.02
C GLN A 135 -4.40 -29.78 -0.42
N LEU A 136 -4.58 -30.94 -1.07
CA LEU A 136 -5.26 -31.00 -2.37
C LEU A 136 -6.73 -30.57 -2.26
N VAL A 137 -7.20 -29.81 -3.24
CA VAL A 137 -8.57 -29.26 -3.25
C VAL A 137 -9.32 -29.75 -4.48
N LYS A 138 -10.48 -30.38 -4.29
CA LYS A 138 -11.26 -30.95 -5.40
C LYS A 138 -11.72 -29.91 -6.42
N HIS A 139 -12.20 -28.77 -5.94
CA HIS A 139 -12.60 -27.64 -6.78
C HIS A 139 -11.82 -26.40 -6.36
N PHE A 140 -10.64 -26.22 -6.96
CA PHE A 140 -9.83 -25.02 -6.80
C PHE A 140 -10.05 -24.08 -7.98
N GLN A 141 -10.24 -22.79 -7.72
CA GLN A 141 -10.38 -21.79 -8.78
C GLN A 141 -9.89 -20.42 -8.31
N ILE A 142 -9.16 -19.72 -9.17
CA ILE A 142 -8.95 -18.27 -9.10
C ILE A 142 -9.54 -17.67 -10.37
N ASP A 143 -10.45 -16.73 -10.21
CA ASP A 143 -11.20 -16.10 -11.29
C ASP A 143 -11.07 -14.58 -11.15
N VAL A 144 -10.31 -13.96 -12.06
CA VAL A 144 -10.03 -12.52 -12.03
C VAL A 144 -10.65 -11.86 -13.24
N HIS A 145 -11.55 -10.91 -13.01
CA HIS A 145 -12.12 -10.03 -14.02
C HIS A 145 -11.58 -8.62 -13.83
N ILE A 146 -11.01 -8.04 -14.89
CA ILE A 146 -10.52 -6.66 -14.90
C ILE A 146 -11.36 -5.87 -15.90
N PHE A 147 -11.84 -4.69 -15.50
CA PHE A 147 -12.50 -3.72 -16.35
C PHE A 147 -11.88 -2.34 -16.16
N GLU A 148 -11.29 -1.83 -17.24
CA GLU A 148 -10.61 -0.54 -17.30
C GLU A 148 -11.17 0.29 -18.46
N PRO A 149 -11.98 1.34 -18.20
CA PRO A 149 -12.62 2.14 -19.25
C PRO A 149 -11.65 2.77 -20.25
N GLN A 150 -10.45 3.15 -19.78
CA GLN A 150 -9.39 3.74 -20.60
C GLN A 150 -8.77 2.72 -21.56
N GLY A 151 -8.95 1.42 -21.29
CA GLY A 151 -8.31 0.32 -21.98
C GLY A 151 -7.05 -0.18 -21.29
N ILE A 152 -6.79 -1.48 -21.41
CA ILE A 152 -5.64 -2.18 -20.86
C ILE A 152 -4.47 -2.04 -21.84
N ARG A 153 -3.35 -1.47 -21.38
CA ARG A 153 -2.12 -1.28 -22.18
C ARG A 153 -1.32 -2.56 -22.28
N PHE A 154 -1.11 -3.21 -21.14
CA PHE A 154 -0.49 -4.52 -21.06
C PHE A 154 -1.09 -5.27 -19.87
N LEU A 155 -0.96 -6.60 -19.90
CA LEU A 155 -1.40 -7.49 -18.84
C LEU A 155 -0.47 -8.68 -18.80
N GLU A 156 0.01 -9.03 -17.62
CA GLU A 156 0.94 -10.11 -17.32
C GLU A 156 0.43 -10.88 -16.11
N THR A 157 0.69 -12.18 -16.10
CA THR A 157 0.36 -13.07 -15.00
C THR A 157 1.62 -13.81 -14.61
N ASP A 158 1.94 -13.80 -13.34
CA ASP A 158 3.14 -14.41 -12.77
C ASP A 158 2.76 -15.20 -11.52
N SER A 159 3.46 -16.29 -11.26
CA SER A 159 3.20 -17.09 -10.06
C SER A 159 4.44 -17.85 -9.63
N THR A 160 4.65 -17.91 -8.32
CA THR A 160 5.80 -18.62 -7.72
C THR A 160 5.63 -20.14 -7.70
N PHE A 161 4.44 -20.66 -8.03
CA PHE A 161 4.13 -22.09 -7.98
C PHE A 161 3.65 -22.65 -9.33
N ILE A 162 3.39 -21.80 -10.34
CA ILE A 162 3.06 -22.26 -11.69
C ILE A 162 4.35 -22.66 -12.40
N ALA A 163 4.69 -23.96 -12.33
CA ALA A 163 5.65 -24.57 -13.25
C ALA A 163 5.03 -24.70 -14.65
N ASN A 164 5.83 -25.07 -15.66
CA ASN A 164 5.38 -25.30 -17.04
C ASN A 164 4.15 -26.23 -17.15
N GLU A 165 3.95 -27.13 -16.18
CA GLU A 165 2.84 -28.10 -16.17
C GLU A 165 1.48 -27.49 -15.77
N LEU A 166 1.48 -26.34 -15.11
CA LEU A 166 0.26 -25.65 -14.65
C LEU A 166 -0.21 -24.54 -15.59
N THR A 167 0.58 -24.23 -16.64
CA THR A 167 0.18 -23.20 -17.61
C THR A 167 -1.08 -23.60 -18.37
N GLU A 168 -1.33 -24.90 -18.56
CA GLU A 168 -2.57 -25.39 -19.20
C GLU A 168 -3.82 -25.14 -18.34
N ALA A 169 -3.66 -25.01 -17.02
CA ALA A 169 -4.74 -24.68 -16.10
C ALA A 169 -5.07 -23.18 -16.08
N LEU A 170 -4.27 -22.34 -16.74
CA LEU A 170 -4.42 -20.90 -16.81
C LEU A 170 -5.01 -20.48 -18.16
N THR A 171 -6.24 -19.97 -18.13
CA THR A 171 -6.89 -19.34 -19.29
C THR A 171 -6.85 -17.82 -19.13
N LYS A 172 -6.44 -17.12 -20.18
CA LYS A 172 -6.45 -15.66 -20.24
C LYS A 172 -7.15 -15.19 -21.50
N VAL A 173 -8.23 -14.42 -21.33
CA VAL A 173 -8.95 -13.77 -22.42
C VAL A 173 -8.95 -12.28 -22.16
N GLN A 174 -8.59 -11.47 -23.14
CA GLN A 174 -8.61 -10.02 -23.03
C GLN A 174 -9.14 -9.38 -24.31
N ASN A 175 -9.79 -8.23 -24.14
CA ASN A 175 -10.07 -7.28 -25.20
C ASN A 175 -9.51 -5.91 -24.79
N GLU A 176 -9.95 -4.84 -25.44
CA GLU A 176 -9.40 -3.51 -25.17
C GLU A 176 -9.60 -3.03 -23.73
N THR A 177 -10.76 -3.26 -23.12
CA THR A 177 -11.13 -2.70 -21.80
C THR A 177 -11.34 -3.77 -20.73
N LYS A 178 -11.38 -5.05 -21.12
CA LYS A 178 -11.67 -6.16 -20.23
C LYS A 178 -10.61 -7.24 -20.31
N ALA A 179 -10.32 -7.85 -19.18
CA ALA A 179 -9.59 -9.10 -19.11
C ALA A 179 -10.26 -10.09 -18.16
N HIS A 180 -10.09 -11.37 -18.45
CA HIS A 180 -10.54 -12.48 -17.65
C HIS A 180 -9.38 -13.47 -17.54
N ILE A 181 -8.94 -13.71 -16.32
CA ILE A 181 -7.88 -14.66 -15.98
C ILE A 181 -8.50 -15.73 -15.09
N LEU A 182 -8.60 -16.96 -15.62
CA LEU A 182 -9.13 -18.12 -14.93
C LEU A 182 -8.01 -19.13 -14.71
N PHE A 183 -7.70 -19.42 -13.45
CA PHE A 183 -6.80 -20.50 -13.07
C PHE A 183 -7.59 -21.61 -12.37
N LYS A 184 -7.66 -22.80 -12.98
CA LYS A 184 -8.51 -23.91 -12.53
C LYS A 184 -7.81 -25.27 -12.68
N PRO A 185 -6.79 -25.56 -11.87
CA PRO A 185 -6.07 -26.83 -11.91
C PRO A 185 -6.93 -28.00 -11.42
N THR A 186 -6.80 -29.14 -12.07
CA THR A 186 -7.35 -30.42 -11.58
C THR A 186 -6.62 -30.87 -10.33
N VAL A 187 -7.18 -31.85 -9.60
CA VAL A 187 -6.52 -32.42 -8.41
C VAL A 187 -5.14 -33.00 -8.76
N ASP A 188 -5.02 -33.66 -9.91
CA ASP A 188 -3.73 -34.24 -10.32
C ASP A 188 -2.70 -33.17 -10.68
N GLN A 189 -3.12 -32.08 -11.32
CA GLN A 189 -2.24 -30.93 -11.58
C GLN A 189 -1.77 -30.23 -10.29
N GLN A 190 -2.50 -30.38 -9.18
CA GLN A 190 -2.11 -29.78 -7.90
C GLN A 190 -1.03 -30.58 -7.15
N LYS A 191 -0.72 -31.82 -7.55
CA LYS A 191 0.21 -32.69 -6.82
C LYS A 191 1.66 -32.31 -7.09
N ILE A 192 2.49 -32.27 -6.04
CA ILE A 192 3.95 -32.15 -6.19
C ILE A 192 4.53 -33.39 -6.87
N ASN A 193 4.03 -34.57 -6.49
CA ASN A 193 4.39 -35.86 -7.04
C ASN A 193 3.11 -36.72 -7.14
N PRO A 194 2.88 -37.46 -8.24
CA PRO A 194 1.74 -38.38 -8.37
C PRO A 194 1.50 -39.32 -7.18
N GLU A 195 2.55 -39.69 -6.44
CA GLU A 195 2.49 -40.62 -5.29
C GLU A 195 2.25 -39.96 -3.93
N LEU A 196 2.32 -38.63 -3.83
CA LEU A 196 2.18 -37.89 -2.58
C LEU A 196 0.90 -37.05 -2.57
N ASP A 197 0.18 -37.05 -1.45
CA ASP A 197 -0.97 -36.18 -1.20
C ASP A 197 -0.55 -34.76 -0.77
N GLU A 198 0.51 -34.23 -1.39
CA GLU A 198 1.03 -32.89 -1.14
C GLU A 198 0.73 -31.96 -2.31
N THR A 199 0.27 -30.75 -1.99
CA THR A 199 -0.08 -29.75 -3.00
C THR A 199 1.08 -28.82 -3.31
N LEU A 200 1.33 -28.56 -4.59
CA LEU A 200 2.26 -27.54 -5.04
C LEU A 200 1.70 -26.11 -4.89
N LEU A 201 0.40 -25.97 -4.62
CA LEU A 201 -0.28 -24.68 -4.50
C LEU A 201 0.16 -23.99 -3.20
N ASN A 202 1.32 -23.31 -3.26
CA ASN A 202 1.91 -22.62 -2.13
C ASN A 202 2.74 -21.43 -2.61
N GLY A 203 2.12 -20.25 -2.66
CA GLY A 203 2.82 -19.04 -3.00
C GLY A 203 1.93 -17.93 -3.53
N ASP A 204 2.46 -17.17 -4.47
CA ASP A 204 1.85 -15.93 -4.96
C ASP A 204 1.25 -16.16 -6.34
N PHE A 205 0.05 -15.65 -6.56
CA PHE A 205 -0.57 -15.46 -7.88
C PHE A 205 -0.66 -13.96 -8.13
N VAL A 206 0.09 -13.48 -9.11
CA VAL A 206 0.29 -12.04 -9.35
C VAL A 206 -0.23 -11.67 -10.72
N VAL A 207 -1.10 -10.66 -10.77
CA VAL A 207 -1.56 -10.05 -12.02
C VAL A 207 -0.99 -8.65 -12.10
N ARG A 208 -0.21 -8.36 -13.14
CA ARG A 208 0.39 -7.04 -13.39
C ARG A 208 -0.21 -6.44 -14.64
N TYR A 209 -0.63 -5.19 -14.57
CA TYR A 209 -1.18 -4.49 -15.74
C TYR A 209 -0.95 -2.99 -15.64
N ASP A 210 -1.17 -2.29 -16.74
CA ASP A 210 -1.33 -0.85 -16.77
C ASP A 210 -2.37 -0.51 -17.84
N VAL A 211 -2.80 0.74 -17.84
CA VAL A 211 -3.86 1.26 -18.70
C VAL A 211 -3.31 2.14 -19.83
N LYS A 212 -4.10 2.34 -20.89
CA LYS A 212 -3.80 3.33 -21.93
C LYS A 212 -3.97 4.73 -21.33
N ARG A 213 -3.08 5.66 -21.68
CA ARG A 213 -3.03 7.03 -21.12
C ARG A 213 -2.98 8.05 -22.26
N SER A 214 -4.16 8.41 -22.77
CA SER A 214 -4.30 9.35 -23.88
C SER A 214 -4.77 10.74 -23.46
N ALA A 215 -5.39 10.86 -22.29
CA ALA A 215 -5.94 12.13 -21.81
C ALA A 215 -4.88 13.00 -21.12
N THR A 216 -4.76 14.24 -21.57
CA THR A 216 -3.76 15.21 -21.08
C THR A 216 -4.05 15.68 -19.65
N ALA A 217 -5.33 15.87 -19.33
CA ALA A 217 -5.77 16.31 -18.00
C ALA A 217 -6.05 15.15 -17.04
N GLY A 218 -5.76 13.91 -17.42
CA GLY A 218 -6.17 12.73 -16.67
C GLY A 218 -7.53 12.19 -17.09
N ASP A 219 -7.99 11.14 -16.40
CA ASP A 219 -9.25 10.47 -16.68
C ASP A 219 -10.21 10.63 -15.51
N ILE A 220 -11.39 11.17 -15.82
CA ILE A 220 -12.48 11.38 -14.86
C ILE A 220 -13.56 10.35 -15.13
N GLN A 221 -13.89 9.58 -14.10
CA GLN A 221 -14.97 8.58 -14.11
C GLN A 221 -16.02 8.95 -13.07
N ILE A 222 -17.28 8.78 -13.42
CA ILE A 222 -18.41 9.24 -12.61
C ILE A 222 -19.47 8.15 -12.58
N VAL A 223 -19.89 7.73 -11.38
CA VAL A 223 -20.94 6.74 -11.15
C VAL A 223 -21.72 7.14 -9.90
N ASN A 224 -23.06 7.15 -10.00
CA ASN A 224 -23.98 7.36 -8.88
C ASN A 224 -23.70 8.61 -8.02
N GLY A 225 -23.32 9.72 -8.66
CA GLY A 225 -23.03 10.98 -7.96
C GLY A 225 -21.64 11.04 -7.31
N TYR A 226 -20.77 10.05 -7.54
CA TYR A 226 -19.38 10.09 -7.10
C TYR A 226 -18.45 10.12 -8.30
N PHE A 227 -17.33 10.82 -8.18
CA PHE A 227 -16.27 10.82 -9.17
C PHE A 227 -14.94 10.32 -8.63
N VAL A 228 -14.14 9.80 -9.54
CA VAL A 228 -12.71 9.58 -9.35
C VAL A 228 -11.96 10.14 -10.55
N HIS A 229 -10.87 10.84 -10.26
CA HIS A 229 -10.01 11.48 -11.24
C HIS A 229 -8.60 10.91 -11.10
N TYR A 230 -8.15 10.17 -12.13
CA TYR A 230 -6.81 9.61 -12.24
C TYR A 230 -5.92 10.54 -13.07
N PHE A 231 -4.87 11.07 -12.46
CA PHE A 231 -3.90 11.95 -13.11
C PHE A 231 -2.50 11.32 -13.09
N ALA A 232 -2.00 10.99 -14.28
CA ALA A 232 -0.67 10.40 -14.45
C ALA A 232 -0.11 10.72 -15.85
N PRO A 233 0.38 11.95 -16.05
CA PRO A 233 1.06 12.33 -17.28
C PRO A 233 2.34 11.50 -17.45
N HIS A 234 2.73 11.29 -18.70
CA HIS A 234 3.94 10.56 -19.09
C HIS A 234 4.75 11.37 -20.11
N GLU A 235 5.98 10.95 -20.39
CA GLU A 235 6.85 11.59 -21.40
C GLU A 235 7.13 13.09 -21.13
N MET A 236 7.17 13.47 -19.85
CA MET A 236 7.43 14.84 -19.42
C MET A 236 8.93 15.07 -19.15
N PRO A 237 9.46 16.28 -19.36
CA PRO A 237 10.83 16.62 -18.99
C PRO A 237 11.08 16.39 -17.50
N VAL A 238 12.11 15.61 -17.18
CA VAL A 238 12.43 15.22 -15.81
C VAL A 238 13.21 16.34 -15.11
N PHE A 239 12.78 16.73 -13.90
CA PHE A 239 13.49 17.70 -13.09
C PHE A 239 14.84 17.16 -12.61
N PRO A 240 15.95 17.91 -12.73
CA PRO A 240 17.16 17.65 -11.97
C PRO A 240 16.85 17.59 -10.47
N LYS A 241 17.48 16.67 -9.73
CA LYS A 241 17.27 16.55 -8.28
C LYS A 241 18.51 16.94 -7.48
N ASN A 242 18.27 17.58 -6.34
CA ASN A 242 19.27 17.91 -5.32
C ASN A 242 19.03 16.99 -4.12
N VAL A 243 19.76 15.88 -4.05
CA VAL A 243 19.50 14.80 -3.08
C VAL A 243 20.60 14.71 -2.04
N ILE A 244 20.22 14.75 -0.76
CA ILE A 244 21.12 14.41 0.34
C ILE A 244 20.72 13.07 0.94
N PHE A 245 21.65 12.13 0.90
CA PHE A 245 21.51 10.83 1.57
C PHE A 245 22.03 10.95 3.00
N VAL A 246 21.14 10.80 3.98
CA VAL A 246 21.45 10.86 5.41
C VAL A 246 21.46 9.44 5.97
N ILE A 247 22.66 8.89 6.18
CA ILE A 247 22.87 7.46 6.41
C ILE A 247 23.35 7.19 7.83
N ASP A 248 22.56 6.42 8.58
CA ASP A 248 22.96 5.94 9.89
C ASP A 248 24.12 4.94 9.77
N ARG A 249 25.10 5.11 10.63
CA ARG A 249 26.24 4.20 10.83
C ARG A 249 26.47 3.94 12.32
N SER A 250 25.40 3.99 13.11
CA SER A 250 25.37 3.60 14.52
C SER A 250 25.82 2.15 14.72
N GLY A 251 26.14 1.77 15.96
CA GLY A 251 26.61 0.41 16.27
C GLY A 251 25.61 -0.69 15.89
N SER A 252 24.31 -0.42 15.90
CA SER A 252 23.24 -1.36 15.53
C SER A 252 23.29 -1.76 14.05
N MET A 253 23.84 -0.91 13.19
CA MET A 253 24.02 -1.19 11.76
C MET A 253 25.09 -2.27 11.47
N THR A 254 25.81 -2.77 12.48
CA THR A 254 26.90 -3.74 12.31
C THR A 254 26.43 -5.01 11.60
N GLY A 255 27.29 -5.55 10.71
CA GLY A 255 27.01 -6.76 9.94
C GLY A 255 26.22 -6.47 8.66
N ARG A 256 25.19 -7.28 8.39
CA ARG A 256 24.49 -7.24 7.09
C ARG A 256 23.81 -5.90 6.79
N LYS A 257 23.31 -5.17 7.80
CA LYS A 257 22.60 -3.89 7.58
C LYS A 257 23.50 -2.86 6.90
N ILE A 258 24.72 -2.63 7.41
CA ILE A 258 25.65 -1.67 6.79
C ILE A 258 26.17 -2.19 5.44
N GLU A 259 26.41 -3.50 5.29
CA GLU A 259 26.84 -4.10 4.01
C GLU A 259 25.79 -3.87 2.92
N GLN A 260 24.54 -4.23 3.18
CA GLN A 260 23.42 -4.05 2.24
C GLN A 260 23.13 -2.57 1.96
N THR A 261 23.36 -1.70 2.95
CA THR A 261 23.29 -0.25 2.76
C THR A 261 24.34 0.22 1.77
N ARG A 262 25.61 -0.21 1.90
CA ARG A 262 26.66 0.14 0.94
C ARG A 262 26.31 -0.37 -0.45
N ASP A 263 25.88 -1.62 -0.59
CA ASP A 263 25.51 -2.23 -1.88
C ASP A 263 24.39 -1.46 -2.58
N ALA A 264 23.37 -1.04 -1.82
CA ALA A 264 22.28 -0.23 -2.37
C ALA A 264 22.76 1.16 -2.79
N LEU A 265 23.54 1.85 -1.96
CA LEU A 265 24.05 3.19 -2.25
C LEU A 265 24.98 3.20 -3.47
N LEU A 266 25.82 2.17 -3.64
CA LEU A 266 26.69 2.05 -4.82
C LEU A 266 25.90 1.91 -6.11
N LYS A 267 24.75 1.22 -6.08
CA LYS A 267 23.85 1.11 -7.24
C LYS A 267 23.05 2.39 -7.48
N ILE A 268 22.53 3.00 -6.41
CA ILE A 268 21.83 4.31 -6.50
C ILE A 268 22.74 5.38 -7.11
N LEU A 269 24.04 5.37 -6.77
CA LEU A 269 25.04 6.27 -7.36
C LEU A 269 25.18 6.11 -8.88
N GLN A 270 24.95 4.91 -9.42
CA GLN A 270 24.99 4.62 -10.86
C GLN A 270 23.72 5.10 -11.57
N ASP A 271 22.60 5.21 -10.84
CA ASP A 271 21.31 5.66 -11.35
C ASP A 271 21.15 7.21 -11.30
N LEU A 272 22.13 7.93 -10.73
CA LEU A 272 22.14 9.40 -10.76
C LEU A 272 22.39 9.90 -12.17
N ARG A 273 21.62 10.91 -12.59
CA ARG A 273 21.82 11.55 -13.90
C ARG A 273 22.85 12.67 -13.80
N PRO A 274 23.58 12.99 -14.87
CA PRO A 274 24.62 14.02 -14.85
C PRO A 274 24.16 15.41 -14.39
N GLU A 275 22.88 15.73 -14.53
CA GLU A 275 22.28 17.02 -14.13
C GLU A 275 21.94 17.07 -12.63
N ASP A 276 21.87 15.90 -11.98
CA ASP A 276 21.54 15.79 -10.56
C ASP A 276 22.70 16.27 -9.69
N HIS A 277 22.36 16.83 -8.54
CA HIS A 277 23.31 17.25 -7.51
C HIS A 277 23.09 16.40 -6.27
N PHE A 278 24.16 15.96 -5.63
CA PHE A 278 24.04 15.08 -4.48
C PHE A 278 25.11 15.31 -3.42
N SER A 279 24.82 14.87 -2.20
CA SER A 279 25.80 14.75 -1.13
C SER A 279 25.43 13.61 -0.17
N PHE A 280 26.40 13.19 0.64
CA PHE A 280 26.23 12.22 1.70
C PHE A 280 26.51 12.85 3.05
N ILE A 281 25.59 12.60 3.98
CA ILE A 281 25.76 12.88 5.39
C ILE A 281 25.63 11.56 6.13
N THR A 282 26.66 11.20 6.87
CA THR A 282 26.66 9.98 7.67
C THR A 282 26.66 10.35 9.13
N PHE A 283 25.96 9.58 9.95
CA PHE A 283 25.85 9.92 11.35
C PHE A 283 25.92 8.71 12.28
N ASN A 284 26.48 8.96 13.43
CA ASN A 284 26.35 8.14 14.63
C ASN A 284 26.22 9.10 15.82
N SER A 285 27.09 9.03 16.83
CA SER A 285 27.24 10.11 17.82
C SER A 285 27.78 11.42 17.21
N LYS A 286 28.47 11.35 16.07
CA LYS A 286 28.97 12.50 15.30
C LYS A 286 28.35 12.51 13.90
N VAL A 287 28.28 13.69 13.31
CA VAL A 287 27.85 13.87 11.91
C VAL A 287 29.09 14.11 11.05
N VAL A 288 29.18 13.41 9.92
CA VAL A 288 30.28 13.52 8.96
C VAL A 288 29.70 13.72 7.57
N GLU A 289 30.07 14.83 6.95
CA GLU A 289 29.73 15.17 5.57
C GLU A 289 30.82 14.61 4.64
N TRP A 290 30.42 13.99 3.52
CA TRP A 290 31.38 13.62 2.47
C TRP A 290 32.02 14.87 1.85
N ARG A 291 31.19 15.90 1.62
CA ARG A 291 31.53 17.22 1.09
C ARG A 291 30.64 18.26 1.74
N SER A 292 31.16 19.47 1.93
CA SER A 292 30.46 20.60 2.56
C SER A 292 29.44 21.30 1.65
N SER A 293 29.25 20.81 0.42
CA SER A 293 28.29 21.31 -0.55
C SER A 293 27.69 20.15 -1.35
N LEU A 294 26.59 20.42 -2.06
CA LEU A 294 26.11 19.49 -3.08
C LEU A 294 27.01 19.59 -4.32
N LEU A 295 27.39 18.44 -4.86
CA LEU A 295 28.17 18.35 -6.08
C LEU A 295 27.34 17.73 -7.20
N GLN A 296 27.54 18.22 -8.41
CA GLN A 296 26.96 17.62 -9.61
C GLN A 296 27.44 16.18 -9.77
N ALA A 297 26.56 15.29 -10.26
CA ALA A 297 26.81 13.87 -10.50
C ALA A 297 27.69 13.61 -11.74
N THR A 298 28.88 14.21 -11.77
CA THR A 298 29.93 13.87 -12.74
C THR A 298 30.52 12.49 -12.43
N ALA A 299 31.09 11.83 -13.43
CA ALA A 299 31.74 10.52 -13.24
C ALA A 299 32.82 10.54 -12.14
N GLU A 300 33.58 11.63 -12.03
CA GLU A 300 34.59 11.83 -10.99
C GLU A 300 33.96 11.94 -9.59
N ASN A 301 32.93 12.76 -9.44
CA ASN A 301 32.24 12.95 -8.16
C ASN A 301 31.53 11.66 -7.72
N VAL A 302 30.90 10.94 -8.65
CA VAL A 302 30.26 9.64 -8.40
C VAL A 302 31.31 8.61 -7.95
N ALA A 303 32.46 8.52 -8.62
CA ALA A 303 33.55 7.63 -8.20
C ALA A 303 34.11 8.00 -6.82
N SER A 304 34.29 9.29 -6.54
CA SER A 304 34.74 9.79 -5.24
C SER A 304 33.74 9.47 -4.12
N ALA A 305 32.44 9.63 -4.39
CA ALA A 305 31.38 9.26 -3.46
C ALA A 305 31.30 7.75 -3.23
N ALA A 306 31.46 6.93 -4.27
CA ALA A 306 31.53 5.49 -4.15
C ALA A 306 32.68 5.05 -3.24
N GLY A 307 33.85 5.68 -3.37
CA GLY A 307 34.98 5.49 -2.45
C GLY A 307 34.62 5.84 -1.01
N PHE A 308 33.92 6.96 -0.78
CA PHE A 308 33.43 7.32 0.56
C PHE A 308 32.43 6.29 1.13
N VAL A 309 31.46 5.85 0.33
CA VAL A 309 30.46 4.82 0.72
C VAL A 309 31.13 3.50 1.11
N GLN A 310 32.21 3.10 0.44
CA GLN A 310 32.96 1.89 0.78
C GLN A 310 33.61 1.97 2.17
N THR A 311 33.94 3.18 2.65
CA THR A 311 34.57 3.36 3.98
C THR A 311 33.57 3.33 5.15
N LEU A 312 32.26 3.27 4.90
CA LEU A 312 31.25 3.39 5.95
C LEU A 312 31.33 2.23 6.95
N SER A 313 31.68 2.49 8.21
CA SER A 313 31.71 1.48 9.27
C SER A 313 30.73 1.81 10.41
N ALA A 314 30.02 0.79 10.90
CA ALA A 314 29.07 0.90 12.00
C ALA A 314 29.80 1.10 13.35
N SER A 315 29.43 2.13 14.12
CA SER A 315 29.96 2.42 15.47
C SER A 315 29.19 3.54 16.16
N GLY A 316 29.23 3.61 17.49
CA GLY A 316 28.69 4.74 18.27
C GLY A 316 27.16 4.75 18.40
N GLY A 317 26.61 5.86 18.90
CA GLY A 317 25.16 6.07 19.05
C GLY A 317 24.52 6.67 17.80
N THR A 318 23.36 7.32 17.96
CA THR A 318 22.47 7.70 16.85
C THR A 318 21.98 9.15 17.03
N ASN A 319 22.53 10.10 16.26
CA ASN A 319 22.18 11.53 16.34
C ASN A 319 21.39 12.02 15.11
N ILE A 320 20.13 11.56 15.01
CA ILE A 320 19.22 11.88 13.89
C ILE A 320 18.97 13.39 13.78
N ASN A 321 18.74 14.06 14.91
CA ASN A 321 18.43 15.49 14.95
C ASN A 321 19.52 16.33 14.26
N ARG A 322 20.78 16.14 14.68
CA ARG A 322 21.89 16.90 14.12
C ARG A 322 22.11 16.56 12.65
N ALA A 323 22.00 15.28 12.28
CA ALA A 323 22.22 14.84 10.90
C ALA A 323 21.23 15.49 9.92
N LEU A 324 19.94 15.49 10.27
CA LEU A 324 18.89 16.11 9.46
C LEU A 324 19.02 17.65 9.44
N LEU A 325 19.31 18.30 10.57
CA LEU A 325 19.55 19.74 10.59
C LEU A 325 20.77 20.14 9.76
N THR A 326 21.83 19.33 9.76
CA THR A 326 22.98 19.53 8.86
C THR A 326 22.55 19.37 7.40
N ALA A 327 21.75 18.37 7.05
CA ALA A 327 21.23 18.20 5.68
C ALA A 327 20.44 19.42 5.21
N VAL A 328 19.52 19.92 6.05
CA VAL A 328 18.78 21.15 5.76
C VAL A 328 19.73 22.34 5.60
N SER A 329 20.74 22.49 6.46
CA SER A 329 21.71 23.58 6.36
C SER A 329 22.54 23.52 5.07
N VAL A 330 22.94 22.32 4.62
CA VAL A 330 23.68 22.13 3.36
C VAL A 330 22.79 22.51 2.16
N LEU A 331 21.52 22.13 2.16
CA LEU A 331 20.56 22.53 1.12
C LEU A 331 20.28 24.05 1.14
N ASP A 332 20.10 24.65 2.31
CA ASP A 332 19.85 26.09 2.45
C ASP A 332 21.03 26.95 1.99
N LYS A 333 22.26 26.44 2.10
CA LYS A 333 23.50 27.12 1.66
C LYS A 333 23.93 26.77 0.24
N ALA A 334 23.20 25.89 -0.44
CA ALA A 334 23.59 25.44 -1.76
C ALA A 334 23.37 26.55 -2.79
N GLU A 335 24.45 26.93 -3.47
CA GLU A 335 24.45 27.90 -4.56
C GLU A 335 24.67 27.19 -5.90
N GLY A 336 24.22 27.80 -7.00
CA GLY A 336 24.41 27.25 -8.35
C GLY A 336 23.56 26.03 -8.69
N LEU A 337 22.56 25.70 -7.86
CA LEU A 337 21.59 24.66 -8.16
C LEU A 337 20.72 25.06 -9.37
N PRO A 338 20.24 24.10 -10.18
CA PRO A 338 19.33 24.40 -11.28
C PRO A 338 18.05 25.09 -10.77
N GLU A 339 17.63 26.18 -11.43
CA GLU A 339 16.50 27.03 -11.01
C GLU A 339 15.18 26.25 -10.84
N ARG A 340 14.99 25.20 -11.64
CA ARG A 340 13.86 24.28 -11.58
C ARG A 340 14.37 22.89 -11.25
N SER A 341 14.66 22.66 -9.97
CA SER A 341 15.12 21.37 -9.45
C SER A 341 14.31 20.94 -8.23
N VAL A 342 14.32 19.63 -7.97
CA VAL A 342 13.64 19.04 -6.81
C VAL A 342 14.65 18.74 -5.71
N SER A 343 14.51 19.41 -4.57
CA SER A 343 15.36 19.16 -3.41
C SER A 343 14.72 18.16 -2.43
N MET A 344 15.46 17.10 -2.12
CA MET A 344 14.97 16.01 -1.27
C MET A 344 16.06 15.48 -0.32
N ILE A 345 15.61 14.96 0.82
CA ILE A 345 16.46 14.31 1.82
C ILE A 345 15.97 12.88 1.96
N ILE A 346 16.88 11.91 1.88
CA ILE A 346 16.58 10.49 2.11
C ILE A 346 17.34 10.06 3.37
N LEU A 347 16.60 9.85 4.46
CA LEU A 347 17.12 9.33 5.72
C LEU A 347 17.04 7.80 5.71
N LEU A 348 18.12 7.12 6.10
CA LEU A 348 18.13 5.70 6.43
C LEU A 348 18.64 5.52 7.86
N THR A 349 17.85 4.86 8.71
CA THR A 349 18.19 4.62 10.11
C THR A 349 17.64 3.28 10.57
N ASP A 350 18.37 2.55 11.42
CA ASP A 350 17.89 1.31 12.04
C ASP A 350 17.50 1.49 13.51
N GLY A 351 18.03 2.50 14.18
CA GLY A 351 17.80 2.73 15.61
C GLY A 351 17.09 4.04 15.96
N GLN A 352 16.65 4.11 17.22
CA GLN A 352 16.13 5.33 17.85
C GLN A 352 17.24 6.38 18.07
N PRO A 353 16.89 7.67 18.20
CA PRO A 353 17.82 8.70 18.67
C PRO A 353 18.44 8.35 20.04
N THR A 354 19.77 8.32 20.13
CA THR A 354 20.51 7.98 21.37
C THR A 354 21.68 8.93 21.67
N SER A 355 21.96 9.90 20.80
CA SER A 355 23.04 10.88 20.99
C SER A 355 22.60 12.27 20.54
N GLY A 356 22.97 13.31 21.28
CA GLY A 356 22.47 14.66 21.04
C GLY A 356 21.05 14.82 21.59
N GLU A 357 20.16 15.41 20.80
CA GLU A 357 18.73 15.44 21.11
C GLU A 357 18.12 14.05 20.86
N SER A 358 17.45 13.50 21.87
CA SER A 358 16.84 12.17 21.83
C SER A 358 15.33 12.16 22.05
N ASN A 359 14.73 13.29 22.42
CA ASN A 359 13.29 13.43 22.54
C ASN A 359 12.65 13.49 21.14
N VAL A 360 11.87 12.47 20.80
CA VAL A 360 11.32 12.30 19.44
C VAL A 360 10.37 13.43 19.03
N GLU A 361 9.60 13.99 19.97
CA GLU A 361 8.71 15.12 19.71
C GLU A 361 9.51 16.39 19.40
N VAL A 362 10.55 16.69 20.18
CA VAL A 362 11.45 17.83 19.94
C VAL A 362 12.16 17.71 18.59
N ILE A 363 12.61 16.50 18.23
CA ILE A 363 13.21 16.25 16.92
C ILE A 363 12.20 16.53 15.80
N GLN A 364 10.98 16.00 15.91
CA GLN A 364 9.92 16.25 14.93
C GLN A 364 9.67 17.75 14.73
N GLU A 365 9.56 18.52 15.81
CA GLU A 365 9.38 19.96 15.74
C GLU A 365 10.58 20.68 15.10
N ASN A 366 11.80 20.31 15.49
CA ASN A 366 13.02 20.90 14.94
C ASN A 366 13.09 20.69 13.42
N ILE A 367 12.82 19.47 12.96
CA ILE A 367 12.87 19.12 11.54
C ILE A 367 11.72 19.77 10.78
N GLN A 368 10.51 19.81 11.34
CA GLN A 368 9.37 20.50 10.73
C GLN A 368 9.69 21.99 10.52
N LYS A 369 10.22 22.67 11.55
CA LYS A 369 10.62 24.08 11.49
C LYS A 369 11.77 24.32 10.50
N ALA A 370 12.74 23.41 10.43
CA ALA A 370 13.91 23.55 9.57
C ALA A 370 13.56 23.31 8.09
N VAL A 371 12.79 22.26 7.80
CA VAL A 371 12.36 21.93 6.43
C VAL A 371 11.36 22.97 5.91
N ASN A 372 10.41 23.41 6.74
CA ASN A 372 9.42 24.45 6.45
C ASN A 372 8.79 24.34 5.03
N GLY A 373 8.44 23.12 4.62
CA GLY A 373 7.88 22.83 3.30
C GLY A 373 8.83 22.97 2.11
N LYS A 374 10.08 23.42 2.29
CA LYS A 374 11.08 23.61 1.21
C LYS A 374 11.54 22.28 0.59
N TYR A 375 11.80 21.29 1.44
CA TYR A 375 12.41 20.01 1.04
C TYR A 375 11.46 18.85 1.29
N THR A 376 11.58 17.79 0.51
CA THR A 376 10.83 16.55 0.73
C THR A 376 11.71 15.58 1.52
N LEU A 377 11.27 15.14 2.70
CA LEU A 377 11.99 14.17 3.53
C LEU A 377 11.36 12.79 3.40
N PHE A 378 12.16 11.86 2.89
CA PHE A 378 11.85 10.43 2.86
C PHE A 378 12.58 9.72 4.00
N CYS A 379 11.87 8.89 4.75
CA CYS A 379 12.43 8.17 5.90
C CYS A 379 12.40 6.66 5.67
N LEU A 380 13.56 6.02 5.68
CA LEU A 380 13.71 4.57 5.54
C LEU A 380 14.10 3.99 6.90
N GLY A 381 13.17 3.25 7.50
CA GLY A 381 13.40 2.55 8.77
C GLY A 381 13.90 1.13 8.50
N PHE A 382 15.16 0.84 8.80
CA PHE A 382 15.77 -0.48 8.56
C PHE A 382 15.58 -1.37 9.78
N GLY A 383 14.76 -2.42 9.66
CA GLY A 383 14.43 -3.29 10.77
C GLY A 383 13.31 -2.72 11.64
N PHE A 384 13.15 -3.26 12.84
CA PHE A 384 12.08 -2.90 13.76
C PHE A 384 12.56 -2.12 15.00
N ASP A 385 13.86 -1.88 15.12
CA ASP A 385 14.43 -1.18 16.29
C ASP A 385 14.16 0.33 16.29
N VAL A 386 13.69 0.88 15.16
CA VAL A 386 13.20 2.26 15.04
C VAL A 386 11.67 2.30 14.93
N SER A 387 11.06 3.19 15.71
CA SER A 387 9.61 3.40 15.71
C SER A 387 9.16 3.92 14.35
N TYR A 388 8.24 3.19 13.70
CA TYR A 388 7.72 3.60 12.39
C TYR A 388 7.02 4.94 12.49
N LYS A 389 6.19 5.10 13.52
CA LYS A 389 5.34 6.28 13.74
C LYS A 389 6.17 7.55 13.85
N PHE A 390 7.33 7.46 14.48
CA PHE A 390 8.28 8.57 14.56
C PHE A 390 8.74 9.02 13.16
N LEU A 391 9.18 8.07 12.33
CA LEU A 391 9.65 8.32 10.96
C LEU A 391 8.52 8.79 10.03
N GLU A 392 7.36 8.14 10.13
CA GLU A 392 6.16 8.43 9.34
C GLU A 392 5.69 9.86 9.57
N LYS A 393 5.52 10.27 10.82
CA LYS A 393 5.13 11.65 11.17
C LYS A 393 6.13 12.70 10.65
N MET A 394 7.43 12.45 10.74
CA MET A 394 8.45 13.34 10.16
C MET A 394 8.31 13.45 8.63
N SER A 395 8.17 12.32 7.94
CA SER A 395 8.08 12.31 6.47
C SER A 395 6.81 13.01 5.95
N LEU A 396 5.65 12.72 6.55
CA LEU A 396 4.35 13.26 6.13
C LEU A 396 4.30 14.79 6.26
N SER A 397 4.85 15.34 7.35
CA SER A 397 4.91 16.80 7.55
C SER A 397 5.78 17.55 6.54
N SER A 398 6.62 16.85 5.76
CA SER A 398 7.48 17.42 4.71
C SER A 398 6.98 17.17 3.28
N GLY A 399 5.86 16.44 3.14
CA GLY A 399 5.34 15.96 1.85
C GLY A 399 6.06 14.73 1.28
N GLY A 400 6.84 14.03 2.11
CA GLY A 400 7.47 12.75 1.77
C GLY A 400 6.73 11.56 2.38
N ILE A 401 7.35 10.38 2.30
CA ILE A 401 6.81 9.14 2.86
C ILE A 401 7.87 8.41 3.70
N ALA A 402 7.40 7.61 4.65
CA ALA A 402 8.23 6.63 5.34
C ALA A 402 8.10 5.26 4.67
N ARG A 403 9.15 4.44 4.78
CA ARG A 403 9.13 3.05 4.34
C ARG A 403 9.95 2.17 5.26
N ARG A 404 9.40 1.01 5.59
CA ARG A 404 10.10 -0.04 6.32
C ARG A 404 10.98 -0.84 5.35
N ILE A 405 12.25 -1.00 5.69
CA ILE A 405 13.19 -1.89 5.03
C ILE A 405 13.39 -3.09 5.94
N TYR A 406 13.01 -4.27 5.47
CA TYR A 406 13.02 -5.47 6.28
C TYR A 406 14.39 -6.15 6.23
N GLU A 407 14.90 -6.57 7.40
CA GLU A 407 16.17 -7.25 7.58
C GLU A 407 16.18 -8.67 6.98
N ASN A 408 16.42 -8.75 5.68
CA ASN A 408 16.52 -10.02 4.96
C ASN A 408 17.55 -9.89 3.83
N ALA A 409 17.83 -10.98 3.12
CA ALA A 409 18.82 -11.03 2.03
C ALA A 409 18.59 -9.99 0.92
N ASP A 410 17.35 -9.54 0.73
CA ASP A 410 16.93 -8.61 -0.32
C ASP A 410 16.84 -7.13 0.14
N ALA A 411 17.32 -6.77 1.33
CA ALA A 411 17.22 -5.38 1.82
C ALA A 411 17.85 -4.35 0.87
N ALA A 412 18.97 -4.71 0.22
CA ALA A 412 19.58 -3.86 -0.79
C ALA A 412 18.62 -3.59 -1.99
N LEU A 413 17.86 -4.59 -2.42
CA LEU A 413 16.85 -4.46 -3.48
C LEU A 413 15.65 -3.63 -3.02
N GLN A 414 15.24 -3.76 -1.76
CA GLN A 414 14.17 -2.92 -1.18
C GLN A 414 14.55 -1.43 -1.20
N LEU A 415 15.80 -1.11 -0.86
CA LEU A 415 16.34 0.26 -0.91
C LEU A 415 16.40 0.80 -2.33
N GLN A 416 16.90 0.00 -3.29
CA GLN A 416 16.92 0.35 -4.71
C GLN A 416 15.51 0.59 -5.26
N GLY A 417 14.57 -0.32 -4.98
CA GLY A 417 13.18 -0.20 -5.42
C GLY A 417 12.50 1.05 -4.88
N PHE A 418 12.74 1.40 -3.61
CA PHE A 418 12.30 2.69 -3.06
C PHE A 418 12.88 3.87 -3.83
N TYR A 419 14.19 3.88 -4.06
CA TYR A 419 14.83 4.98 -4.77
C TYR A 419 14.26 5.14 -6.19
N GLN A 420 14.07 4.04 -6.92
CA GLN A 420 13.47 4.06 -8.26
C GLN A 420 12.08 4.69 -8.28
N GLU A 421 11.28 4.52 -7.23
CA GLU A 421 9.96 5.16 -7.12
C GLU A 421 10.03 6.69 -6.97
N VAL A 422 11.14 7.23 -6.45
CA VAL A 422 11.32 8.67 -6.21
C VAL A 422 12.45 9.31 -7.04
N ALA A 423 13.08 8.55 -7.93
CA ALA A 423 14.27 8.96 -8.67
C ALA A 423 13.97 9.96 -9.81
N THR A 424 12.74 9.90 -10.34
CA THR A 424 12.36 10.58 -11.59
C THR A 424 11.16 11.52 -11.37
N PRO A 425 11.35 12.67 -10.70
CA PRO A 425 10.29 13.66 -10.55
C PRO A 425 10.03 14.39 -11.87
N ILE A 426 8.75 14.50 -12.26
CA ILE A 426 8.35 15.12 -13.54
C ILE A 426 7.36 16.28 -13.39
N LEU A 427 6.67 16.41 -12.25
CA LEU A 427 5.87 17.60 -11.91
C LEU A 427 6.08 18.03 -10.46
N MET A 428 5.89 19.32 -10.20
CA MET A 428 5.86 19.94 -8.88
C MET A 428 4.59 20.78 -8.70
N LYS A 429 4.21 21.04 -7.44
CA LYS A 429 3.08 21.93 -7.05
C LYS A 429 1.81 21.69 -7.89
N ILE A 430 1.36 20.45 -7.89
CA ILE A 430 0.16 20.01 -8.60
C ILE A 430 -1.06 20.40 -7.76
N GLU A 431 -1.88 21.30 -8.28
CA GLU A 431 -3.14 21.74 -7.69
C GLU A 431 -4.28 21.34 -8.64
N MET A 432 -5.16 20.46 -8.18
CA MET A 432 -6.33 20.01 -8.93
C MET A 432 -7.58 20.71 -8.40
N GLN A 433 -8.15 21.59 -9.21
CA GLN A 433 -9.25 22.48 -8.83
C GLN A 433 -10.57 21.93 -9.36
N TYR A 434 -11.55 21.91 -8.46
CA TYR A 434 -12.93 21.47 -8.69
C TYR A 434 -13.89 22.55 -8.16
N PRO A 435 -15.15 22.62 -8.63
CA PRO A 435 -16.13 23.59 -8.13
C PRO A 435 -16.45 23.35 -6.65
N GLU A 436 -16.04 24.26 -5.76
CA GLU A 436 -16.15 24.08 -4.30
C GLU A 436 -17.59 23.90 -3.81
N ASN A 437 -18.56 24.55 -4.45
CA ASN A 437 -19.96 24.50 -4.05
C ASN A 437 -20.69 23.22 -4.49
N ASP A 438 -20.12 22.50 -5.46
CA ASP A 438 -20.77 21.34 -6.07
C ASP A 438 -20.11 20.02 -5.68
N ILE A 439 -19.00 20.05 -4.92
CA ILE A 439 -18.27 18.86 -4.51
C ILE A 439 -18.24 18.73 -2.99
N GLU A 440 -18.83 17.65 -2.49
CA GLU A 440 -18.75 17.23 -1.09
C GLU A 440 -17.64 16.18 -0.89
N GLY A 441 -16.96 16.25 0.26
CA GLY A 441 -16.03 15.19 0.68
C GLY A 441 -14.83 15.01 -0.24
N LEU A 442 -14.35 16.07 -0.89
CA LEU A 442 -13.19 16.03 -1.78
C LEU A 442 -11.94 15.51 -1.05
N THR A 443 -11.28 14.52 -1.64
CA THR A 443 -9.99 14.01 -1.15
C THR A 443 -8.85 14.98 -1.47
N LYS A 444 -7.65 14.72 -0.94
CA LYS A 444 -6.44 15.53 -1.18
C LYS A 444 -6.30 15.84 -2.67
N ASN A 445 -6.24 17.12 -3.00
CA ASN A 445 -6.18 17.64 -4.37
C ASN A 445 -4.94 18.52 -4.64
N SER A 446 -4.08 18.70 -3.64
CA SER A 446 -2.78 19.39 -3.74
C SER A 446 -1.65 18.41 -3.48
N PHE A 447 -0.66 18.37 -4.38
CA PHE A 447 0.48 17.46 -4.33
C PHE A 447 1.79 18.19 -4.64
N LYS A 448 2.80 17.98 -3.79
CA LYS A 448 4.08 18.68 -3.92
C LYS A 448 4.91 18.19 -5.10
N LEU A 449 4.95 16.87 -5.31
CA LEU A 449 5.75 16.19 -6.33
C LEU A 449 4.93 15.10 -7.01
N PHE A 450 5.23 14.86 -8.28
CA PHE A 450 4.77 13.71 -9.04
C PHE A 450 5.97 13.00 -9.67
N PHE A 451 6.06 11.69 -9.47
CA PHE A 451 7.14 10.86 -9.99
C PHE A 451 6.66 10.04 -11.18
N GLU A 452 7.54 9.86 -12.17
CA GLU A 452 7.25 9.00 -13.31
C GLU A 452 6.90 7.58 -12.85
N GLY A 453 5.91 6.97 -13.48
CA GLY A 453 5.43 5.65 -13.11
C GLY A 453 4.50 5.59 -11.90
N SER A 454 4.21 6.72 -11.24
CA SER A 454 3.18 6.85 -10.20
C SER A 454 1.81 7.29 -10.77
N GLU A 455 0.83 7.54 -9.89
CA GLU A 455 -0.49 8.06 -10.24
C GLU A 455 -1.08 8.88 -9.08
N ILE A 456 -1.69 10.02 -9.39
CA ILE A 456 -2.50 10.81 -8.47
C ILE A 456 -3.95 10.41 -8.63
N ILE A 457 -4.65 10.24 -7.52
CA ILE A 457 -6.06 9.90 -7.48
C ILE A 457 -6.78 10.90 -6.58
N VAL A 458 -7.75 11.61 -7.16
CA VAL A 458 -8.66 12.52 -6.43
C VAL A 458 -10.07 12.01 -6.59
N SER A 459 -10.89 12.12 -5.55
CA SER A 459 -12.25 11.63 -5.56
C SER A 459 -13.13 12.54 -4.71
N GLY A 460 -14.42 12.59 -5.04
CA GLY A 460 -15.40 13.37 -4.31
C GLY A 460 -16.81 12.98 -4.71
N LYS A 461 -17.78 13.56 -4.00
CA LYS A 461 -19.20 13.40 -4.28
C LYS A 461 -19.71 14.67 -4.96
N ILE A 462 -20.38 14.52 -6.08
CA ILE A 462 -20.97 15.58 -6.88
C ILE A 462 -22.37 15.91 -6.33
N SER A 463 -22.73 17.20 -6.30
CA SER A 463 -24.09 17.67 -6.06
C SER A 463 -25.05 17.14 -7.14
N ASN A 464 -26.31 16.87 -6.77
CA ASN A 464 -27.28 16.29 -7.70
C ASN A 464 -27.66 17.21 -8.88
N GLU A 465 -27.24 18.48 -8.84
CA GLU A 465 -27.59 19.51 -9.83
C GLU A 465 -26.52 19.72 -10.90
N LEU A 466 -25.34 19.10 -10.75
CA LEU A 466 -24.22 19.31 -11.67
C LEU A 466 -24.31 18.39 -12.90
N ASP A 467 -24.51 18.98 -14.08
CA ASP A 467 -24.46 18.25 -15.36
C ASP A 467 -23.04 18.14 -15.95
N LEU A 468 -22.17 19.09 -15.61
CA LEU A 468 -20.82 19.23 -16.14
C LEU A 468 -19.82 19.46 -15.01
N LEU A 469 -18.79 18.62 -14.91
CA LEU A 469 -17.72 18.77 -13.93
C LEU A 469 -16.48 19.39 -14.61
N PRO A 470 -16.26 20.71 -14.49
CA PRO A 470 -15.04 21.34 -14.96
C PRO A 470 -13.88 21.03 -14.00
N VAL A 471 -12.71 20.74 -14.55
CA VAL A 471 -11.49 20.49 -13.78
C VAL A 471 -10.34 21.31 -14.36
N GLU A 472 -9.60 21.98 -13.50
CA GLU A 472 -8.37 22.69 -13.85
C GLU A 472 -7.21 22.14 -13.00
N ILE A 473 -6.17 21.63 -13.67
CA ILE A 473 -4.95 21.16 -13.02
C ILE A 473 -3.84 22.15 -13.30
N LYS A 474 -3.30 22.78 -12.26
CA LYS A 474 -2.12 23.64 -12.33
C LYS A 474 -0.92 22.86 -11.81
N ALA A 475 0.18 22.86 -12.54
CA ALA A 475 1.40 22.17 -12.13
C ALA A 475 2.62 22.90 -12.68
N GLN A 476 3.80 22.64 -12.11
CA GLN A 476 5.08 23.09 -12.65
C GLN A 476 5.81 21.90 -13.26
N SER A 477 6.27 22.04 -14.51
CA SER A 477 7.23 21.13 -15.13
C SER A 477 8.62 21.77 -15.18
N HIS A 478 9.64 20.98 -15.52
CA HIS A 478 10.98 21.53 -15.71
C HIS A 478 10.98 22.62 -16.80
N ALA A 479 10.23 22.43 -17.89
CA ALA A 479 10.21 23.35 -19.04
C ALA A 479 9.32 24.59 -18.82
N SER A 480 8.12 24.44 -18.26
CA SER A 480 7.17 25.54 -18.05
C SER A 480 6.19 25.26 -16.91
N ASP A 481 5.48 26.29 -16.48
CA ASP A 481 4.24 26.09 -15.74
C ASP A 481 3.19 25.54 -16.71
N LEU A 482 2.33 24.66 -16.21
CA LEU A 482 1.34 23.91 -16.98
C LEU A 482 -0.05 24.14 -16.41
N THR A 483 -1.03 24.21 -17.30
CA THR A 483 -2.44 24.25 -16.95
C THR A 483 -3.17 23.29 -17.87
N PHE A 484 -3.76 22.26 -17.29
CA PHE A 484 -4.61 21.31 -17.99
C PHE A 484 -6.07 21.62 -17.64
N LYS A 485 -6.94 21.58 -18.63
CA LYS A 485 -8.38 21.79 -18.44
C LYS A 485 -9.13 20.63 -19.08
N GLU A 486 -10.17 20.18 -18.40
CA GLU A 486 -11.08 19.13 -18.86
C GLU A 486 -12.48 19.47 -18.37
N GLU A 487 -13.48 19.09 -19.16
CA GLU A 487 -14.88 19.19 -18.75
C GLU A 487 -15.51 17.80 -18.89
N ALA A 488 -15.87 17.19 -17.77
CA ALA A 488 -16.48 15.87 -17.76
C ALA A 488 -18.02 15.99 -17.74
N VAL A 489 -18.67 15.55 -18.82
CA VAL A 489 -20.13 15.46 -18.89
C VAL A 489 -20.62 14.30 -18.01
N VAL A 490 -21.31 14.62 -16.92
CA VAL A 490 -21.67 13.67 -15.85
C VAL A 490 -22.46 12.47 -16.39
N LYS A 491 -23.45 12.74 -17.25
CA LYS A 491 -24.32 11.69 -17.82
C LYS A 491 -23.57 10.75 -18.76
N GLU A 492 -22.68 11.27 -19.60
CA GLU A 492 -21.90 10.46 -20.54
C GLU A 492 -20.91 9.56 -19.82
N LYS A 493 -20.20 10.11 -18.82
CA LYS A 493 -19.26 9.34 -17.99
C LYS A 493 -19.98 8.21 -17.23
N GLY A 494 -21.21 8.44 -16.78
CA GLY A 494 -22.03 7.40 -16.13
C GLY A 494 -22.47 6.26 -17.06
N GLN A 495 -22.75 6.55 -18.34
CA GLN A 495 -23.24 5.54 -19.30
C GLN A 495 -22.25 4.41 -19.56
N VAL A 496 -20.94 4.67 -19.46
CA VAL A 496 -19.87 3.68 -19.63
C VAL A 496 -20.06 2.47 -18.69
N PHE A 497 -20.69 2.70 -17.54
CA PHE A 497 -20.86 1.73 -16.46
C PHE A 497 -22.26 1.09 -16.41
N GLN A 498 -23.27 1.64 -17.11
CA GLN A 498 -24.68 1.20 -16.97
C GLN A 498 -24.97 -0.22 -17.49
N ASN A 499 -24.14 -0.76 -18.39
CA ASN A 499 -24.38 -2.05 -19.06
C ASN A 499 -23.30 -3.11 -18.79
N GLN A 500 -22.49 -2.94 -17.75
CA GLN A 500 -21.35 -3.82 -17.50
C GLN A 500 -21.63 -4.82 -16.36
N SER A 501 -21.80 -6.10 -16.70
CA SER A 501 -21.98 -7.21 -15.75
C SER A 501 -20.81 -7.45 -14.80
N TYR A 502 -19.67 -6.80 -15.03
CA TYR A 502 -18.41 -6.97 -14.29
C TYR A 502 -18.19 -5.89 -13.21
N ILE A 503 -19.05 -4.89 -13.16
CA ILE A 503 -19.02 -3.87 -12.10
C ILE A 503 -19.75 -4.40 -10.88
N PHE A 504 -19.21 -4.13 -9.70
CA PHE A 504 -19.79 -4.52 -8.42
C PHE A 504 -20.38 -3.30 -7.71
N GLY A 505 -21.70 -3.31 -7.50
CA GLY A 505 -22.41 -2.29 -6.71
C GLY A 505 -22.02 -0.84 -7.03
N ASN A 506 -21.87 -0.03 -5.97
CA ASN A 506 -21.42 1.37 -6.04
C ASN A 506 -19.89 1.50 -5.90
N PHE A 507 -19.10 0.84 -6.74
CA PHE A 507 -17.64 0.76 -6.56
C PHE A 507 -16.92 2.13 -6.48
N ILE A 508 -17.35 3.16 -7.23
CA ILE A 508 -16.72 4.51 -7.15
C ILE A 508 -17.01 5.17 -5.80
N GLU A 509 -18.23 5.01 -5.26
CA GLU A 509 -18.56 5.47 -3.91
C GLU A 509 -17.70 4.75 -2.86
N ARG A 510 -17.54 3.43 -3.00
CA ARG A 510 -16.68 2.64 -2.09
C ARG A 510 -15.20 2.99 -2.23
N LEU A 511 -14.72 3.30 -3.44
CA LEU A 511 -13.39 3.83 -3.69
C LEU A 511 -13.20 5.18 -3.00
N TRP A 512 -14.15 6.10 -3.16
CA TRP A 512 -14.16 7.40 -2.47
C TRP A 512 -14.07 7.21 -0.96
N ALA A 513 -14.90 6.34 -0.39
CA ALA A 513 -14.90 6.05 1.05
C ALA A 513 -13.57 5.45 1.49
N TYR A 514 -13.04 4.45 0.76
CA TYR A 514 -11.74 3.84 1.02
C TYR A 514 -10.62 4.88 1.04
N LEU A 515 -10.54 5.73 0.00
CA LEU A 515 -9.50 6.75 -0.14
C LEU A 515 -9.63 7.83 0.94
N THR A 516 -10.86 8.25 1.26
CA THR A 516 -11.15 9.24 2.30
C THR A 516 -10.74 8.72 3.67
N ILE A 517 -11.10 7.48 4.03
CA ILE A 517 -10.69 6.85 5.30
C ILE A 517 -9.16 6.79 5.39
N GLN A 518 -8.48 6.32 4.34
CA GLN A 518 -7.01 6.24 4.32
C GLN A 518 -6.38 7.62 4.56
N GLN A 519 -6.86 8.66 3.89
CA GLN A 519 -6.34 10.02 4.07
C GLN A 519 -6.67 10.63 5.44
N LEU A 520 -7.83 10.33 6.02
CA LEU A 520 -8.17 10.76 7.38
C LEU A 520 -7.24 10.11 8.41
N LEU A 521 -6.97 8.81 8.27
CA LEU A 521 -6.03 8.07 9.12
C LEU A 521 -4.60 8.58 8.94
N GLU A 522 -4.16 8.87 7.72
CA GLU A 522 -2.83 9.45 7.47
C GLU A 522 -2.69 10.84 8.10
N LYS A 523 -3.69 11.72 7.91
CA LYS A 523 -3.70 13.07 8.49
C LYS A 523 -3.70 13.04 10.03
N SER A 524 -4.34 12.05 10.64
CA SER A 524 -4.44 11.93 12.10
C SER A 524 -3.07 11.62 12.76
N ILE A 525 -2.12 11.04 12.02
CA ILE A 525 -0.77 10.72 12.52
C ILE A 525 0.03 11.99 12.85
N SER A 526 -0.08 13.02 12.01
CA SER A 526 0.62 14.30 12.18
C SER A 526 -0.19 15.40 12.86
N ALA A 527 -1.46 15.14 13.18
CA ALA A 527 -2.36 16.12 13.78
C ALA A 527 -2.09 16.34 15.28
N GLN A 528 -2.50 17.51 15.78
CA GLN A 528 -2.59 17.79 17.21
C GLN A 528 -3.72 16.96 17.83
N GLU A 529 -3.73 16.80 19.16
CA GLU A 529 -4.64 15.84 19.84
C GLU A 529 -6.13 16.09 19.56
N GLU A 530 -6.57 17.35 19.56
CA GLU A 530 -7.98 17.72 19.32
C GLU A 530 -8.42 17.45 17.87
N ASP A 531 -7.59 17.87 16.90
CA ASP A 531 -7.81 17.59 15.48
C ASP A 531 -7.77 16.09 15.19
N ARG A 532 -6.85 15.37 15.85
CA ARG A 532 -6.69 13.92 15.72
C ARG A 532 -7.97 13.19 16.11
N LYS A 533 -8.58 13.53 17.25
CA LYS A 533 -9.87 12.93 17.68
C LYS A 533 -10.98 13.19 16.67
N THR A 534 -11.02 14.40 16.11
CA THR A 534 -12.00 14.77 15.08
C THR A 534 -11.80 13.97 13.79
N LEU A 535 -10.56 13.83 13.33
CA LEU A 535 -10.21 13.05 12.14
C LEU A 535 -10.50 11.56 12.32
N GLU A 536 -10.11 10.98 13.46
CA GLU A 536 -10.40 9.58 13.81
C GLU A 536 -11.91 9.35 13.94
N GLY A 537 -12.68 10.29 14.51
CA GLY A 537 -14.14 10.20 14.58
C GLY A 537 -14.81 10.12 13.20
N LYS A 538 -14.41 10.98 12.25
CA LYS A 538 -14.90 10.92 10.86
C LYS A 538 -14.52 9.62 10.16
N ALA A 539 -13.28 9.16 10.36
CA ALA A 539 -12.81 7.91 9.78
C ALA A 539 -13.58 6.70 10.34
N LEU A 540 -13.92 6.71 11.64
CA LEU A 540 -14.73 5.69 12.29
C LEU A 540 -16.15 5.67 11.71
N GLU A 541 -16.81 6.82 11.57
CA GLU A 541 -18.16 6.93 11.00
C GLU A 541 -18.22 6.34 9.58
N LEU A 542 -17.31 6.74 8.70
CA LEU A 542 -17.21 6.18 7.35
C LEU A 542 -16.87 4.69 7.36
N SER A 543 -15.98 4.24 8.26
CA SER A 543 -15.64 2.82 8.39
C SER A 543 -16.87 1.97 8.75
N LEU A 544 -17.73 2.46 9.64
CA LEU A 544 -18.97 1.78 10.01
C LEU A 544 -20.00 1.82 8.88
N GLN A 545 -20.21 2.99 8.27
CA GLN A 545 -21.16 3.19 7.16
C GLN A 545 -20.87 2.25 5.98
N TYR A 546 -19.60 2.14 5.58
CA TYR A 546 -19.18 1.32 4.44
C TYR A 546 -18.78 -0.10 4.82
N SER A 547 -18.90 -0.46 6.10
CA SER A 547 -18.54 -1.78 6.63
C SER A 547 -17.09 -2.13 6.30
N PHE A 548 -16.14 -1.23 6.60
CA PHE A 548 -14.72 -1.51 6.47
C PHE A 548 -14.11 -1.86 7.83
N VAL A 549 -13.32 -2.93 7.89
CA VAL A 549 -12.42 -3.22 9.00
C VAL A 549 -11.15 -2.39 8.85
N THR A 550 -11.01 -1.38 9.70
CA THR A 550 -9.93 -0.38 9.69
C THR A 550 -9.25 -0.35 11.06
N PRO A 551 -8.19 0.46 11.28
CA PRO A 551 -7.57 0.55 12.61
C PRO A 551 -8.53 0.96 13.74
N LEU A 552 -9.71 1.52 13.42
CA LEU A 552 -10.74 2.03 14.34
C LEU A 552 -11.94 1.10 14.51
N THR A 553 -12.10 0.09 13.65
CA THR A 553 -13.22 -0.85 13.65
C THR A 553 -12.74 -2.30 13.72
N SER A 554 -13.64 -3.18 14.09
CA SER A 554 -13.39 -4.62 14.17
C SER A 554 -14.62 -5.38 13.75
N MET A 555 -14.44 -6.56 13.18
CA MET A 555 -15.53 -7.46 12.83
C MET A 555 -15.67 -8.56 13.87
N VAL A 556 -16.90 -8.79 14.33
CA VAL A 556 -17.26 -9.80 15.33
C VAL A 556 -18.19 -10.83 14.73
N VAL A 557 -17.86 -12.12 14.84
CA VAL A 557 -18.72 -13.23 14.39
C VAL A 557 -19.21 -13.96 15.62
N THR A 558 -20.52 -14.11 15.79
CA THR A 558 -21.09 -14.80 16.96
C THR A 558 -21.87 -16.06 16.54
N LYS A 559 -21.52 -17.20 17.13
CA LYS A 559 -22.32 -18.44 17.01
C LYS A 559 -23.41 -18.47 18.10
N PRO A 560 -24.71 -18.45 17.77
CA PRO A 560 -25.80 -18.66 18.70
C PRO A 560 -26.14 -20.15 18.77
N THR A 561 -25.47 -20.88 19.69
CA THR A 561 -26.04 -21.85 20.67
C THR A 561 -24.98 -22.80 21.27
N GLY A 562 -24.99 -22.97 22.61
CA GLY A 562 -24.35 -24.06 23.39
C GLY A 562 -22.81 -24.03 23.50
N GLN A 563 -22.15 -23.55 22.45
CA GLN A 563 -20.74 -23.17 22.40
C GLN A 563 -20.75 -21.80 21.74
N GLN A 564 -20.98 -20.75 22.54
CA GLN A 564 -20.70 -19.40 22.06
C GLN A 564 -19.21 -19.41 21.71
N GLN A 565 -18.89 -19.13 20.45
CA GLN A 565 -17.53 -18.87 19.96
C GLN A 565 -17.67 -17.53 19.27
N THR A 566 -16.86 -16.57 19.70
CA THR A 566 -16.91 -15.20 19.19
C THR A 566 -15.58 -14.92 18.51
N GLU A 567 -15.60 -14.65 17.21
CA GLU A 567 -14.37 -14.38 16.46
C GLU A 567 -14.20 -12.89 16.25
N LEU A 568 -12.96 -12.39 16.35
CA LEU A 568 -12.63 -10.96 16.24
C LEU A 568 -11.59 -10.73 15.14
N ALA A 569 -11.98 -9.99 14.11
CA ALA A 569 -11.08 -9.53 13.07
C ALA A 569 -10.79 -8.03 13.22
N ASN A 570 -9.53 -7.70 13.52
CA ASN A 570 -9.02 -6.35 13.67
C ASN A 570 -8.11 -5.99 12.50
N LYS A 571 -8.09 -4.73 12.07
CA LYS A 571 -6.95 -4.26 11.27
C LYS A 571 -5.72 -4.16 12.18
N PRO A 572 -4.65 -4.92 11.92
CA PRO A 572 -3.43 -4.77 12.68
C PRO A 572 -2.81 -3.40 12.46
N THR A 573 -2.20 -2.83 13.50
CA THR A 573 -1.30 -1.69 13.36
C THR A 573 0.13 -2.21 13.31
N GLU A 574 1.01 -1.61 12.50
CA GLU A 574 2.44 -1.93 12.60
C GLU A 574 2.89 -1.67 14.05
N ALA A 575 3.52 -2.68 14.66
CA ALA A 575 4.02 -2.59 16.03
C ALA A 575 4.99 -1.41 16.12
N GLY A 576 4.77 -0.57 17.13
CA GLY A 576 5.52 0.66 17.39
C GLY A 576 6.90 0.41 17.94
#